data_AF-A0A066RS75-F1
#
_entry.id   AF-A0A066RS75-F1
#
_cell.length_a   1.000
_cell.length_b   1.000
_cell.length_c   1.000
_cell.angle_alpha   90.00
_cell.angle_beta   90.00
_cell.angle_gamma   90.00
#
_symmetry.space_group_name_H-M   'P 1'
#
loop_
_entity.id
_entity.type
_entity.pdbx_description
1 polymer ?
#
loop_
_entity_poly.entity_id
_entity_poly.type
_entity_poly.pdbx_seq_one_letter_code
_entity_poly.pdbx_strand_id
1 'polypeptide(L)'
;MQYNSLNDESVKFKKLSKMDVNSLYCKIKNDPERIEWDQLVYHFPNKSKRWLTLTKFVAFFTLLSSGFTMIYYGGDLSKTFSETMTWVLMFIGAIVSLFIGSMSIYHHNRQHCILSQYGLITKEHVYSPDLANKVGKKILAALAILTVLTIFIVGPTALIGAGGLGVTWLVLSLVDFEKFGLTQRISSIEDILFVRVHDDSDEPRDNFRLYHSFYSFHEHDHGEIETDEQICFYTDIFCQAGTRDEVIDKIETFHGHEISKDTKNLFDSKNYDEPQEISELMRKLNGVI
;
A
#
# COMPACT_ATOMS: atom_id res chain seq x y z
N MET A 1 -37.47 -3.65 -9.00
CA MET A 1 -37.84 -3.58 -7.58
C MET A 1 -37.45 -2.20 -7.09
N GLN A 2 -38.39 -1.48 -6.48
CA GLN A 2 -38.19 -0.11 -6.01
C GLN A 2 -37.28 -0.15 -4.78
N TYR A 3 -36.12 0.50 -4.90
CA TYR A 3 -35.21 0.74 -3.79
C TYR A 3 -35.92 1.67 -2.81
N ASN A 4 -36.21 1.17 -1.61
CA ASN A 4 -36.65 2.02 -0.52
C ASN A 4 -35.52 3.01 -0.25
N SER A 5 -35.88 4.27 -0.46
CA SER A 5 -35.04 5.42 -0.34
C SER A 5 -34.31 5.45 1.01
N LEU A 6 -33.04 5.82 0.97
CA LEU A 6 -32.31 6.54 2.03
C LEU A 6 -32.98 7.92 2.31
N ASN A 7 -34.31 7.93 2.45
CA ASN A 7 -35.14 9.09 2.81
C ASN A 7 -35.22 9.28 4.32
N ASP A 8 -34.59 8.41 5.10
CA ASP A 8 -34.62 8.58 6.52
C ASP A 8 -33.63 9.70 6.88
N GLU A 9 -34.16 10.75 7.51
CA GLU A 9 -33.44 11.91 8.06
C GLU A 9 -32.44 11.52 9.19
N SER A 10 -32.04 10.25 9.23
CA SER A 10 -31.34 9.57 10.33
C SER A 10 -29.85 9.36 10.08
N VAL A 11 -29.32 9.57 8.86
CA VAL A 11 -27.86 9.65 8.65
C VAL A 11 -27.34 11.02 9.11
N LYS A 12 -27.49 11.30 10.41
CA LYS A 12 -26.76 12.36 11.08
C LYS A 12 -25.37 11.83 11.35
N PHE A 13 -24.40 12.23 10.52
CA PHE A 13 -22.99 12.05 10.82
C PHE A 13 -22.70 12.71 12.17
N LYS A 14 -22.68 11.90 13.23
CA LYS A 14 -22.45 12.38 14.57
C LYS A 14 -20.95 12.58 14.72
N LYS A 15 -20.54 13.84 14.83
CA LYS A 15 -19.16 14.17 15.20
C LYS A 15 -18.90 13.65 16.62
N LEU A 16 -18.09 12.61 16.72
CA LEU A 16 -17.64 12.01 17.97
C LEU A 16 -16.58 12.93 18.59
N SER A 17 -16.64 13.10 19.90
CA SER A 17 -15.58 13.78 20.64
C SER A 17 -14.33 12.89 20.76
N LYS A 18 -13.17 13.47 21.10
CA LYS A 18 -11.94 12.70 21.40
C LYS A 18 -12.16 11.59 22.43
N MET A 19 -12.98 11.86 23.46
CA MET A 19 -13.34 10.87 24.48
C MET A 19 -14.16 9.72 23.89
N ASP A 20 -15.06 10.00 22.95
CA ASP A 20 -15.90 8.99 22.32
C ASP A 20 -15.07 8.09 21.40
N VAL A 21 -14.11 8.66 20.66
CA VAL A 21 -13.19 7.88 19.80
C VAL A 21 -12.31 6.96 20.64
N ASN A 22 -11.76 7.44 21.76
CA ASN A 22 -10.97 6.61 22.67
C ASN A 22 -11.83 5.52 23.34
N SER A 23 -13.07 5.85 23.72
CA SER A 23 -14.02 4.88 24.25
C SER A 23 -14.33 3.79 23.23
N LEU A 24 -14.57 4.17 21.97
CA LEU A 24 -14.82 3.23 20.88
C LEU A 24 -13.61 2.34 20.62
N TYR A 25 -12.40 2.91 20.58
CA TYR A 25 -11.15 2.16 20.44
C TYR A 25 -11.02 1.10 21.54
N CYS A 26 -11.22 1.50 22.80
CA CYS A 26 -11.17 0.60 23.94
C CYS A 26 -12.25 -0.50 23.86
N LYS A 27 -13.47 -0.18 23.42
CA LYS A 27 -14.54 -1.17 23.25
C LYS A 27 -14.18 -2.22 22.21
N ILE A 28 -13.72 -1.79 21.03
CA ILE A 28 -13.33 -2.69 19.95
C ILE A 28 -12.15 -3.58 20.38
N LYS A 29 -11.11 -2.99 20.98
CA LYS A 29 -9.89 -3.72 21.38
C LYS A 29 -10.11 -4.69 22.55
N ASN A 30 -11.10 -4.44 23.41
CA ASN A 30 -11.40 -5.28 24.56
C ASN A 30 -12.57 -6.25 24.32
N ASP A 31 -13.22 -6.20 23.14
CA ASP A 31 -14.29 -7.13 22.80
C ASP A 31 -13.70 -8.56 22.69
N PRO A 32 -14.24 -9.55 23.45
CA PRO A 32 -13.80 -10.94 23.35
C PRO A 32 -14.20 -11.62 22.03
N GLU A 33 -15.20 -11.11 21.32
CA GLU A 33 -15.69 -11.68 20.05
C GLU A 33 -15.04 -11.02 18.82
N ARG A 34 -14.07 -10.12 19.03
CA ARG A 34 -13.38 -9.45 17.94
C ARG A 34 -12.58 -10.44 17.09
N ILE A 35 -12.51 -10.14 15.80
CA ILE A 35 -11.62 -10.82 14.86
C ILE A 35 -10.48 -9.87 14.48
N GLU A 36 -9.27 -10.41 14.39
CA GLU A 36 -8.07 -9.67 14.01
C GLU A 36 -7.38 -10.39 12.86
N TRP A 37 -6.98 -9.65 11.84
CA TRP A 37 -6.20 -10.21 10.75
C TRP A 37 -5.21 -9.20 10.17
N ASP A 38 -4.13 -9.75 9.63
CA ASP A 38 -3.05 -9.01 9.01
C ASP A 38 -2.88 -9.49 7.57
N GLN A 39 -2.82 -8.54 6.64
CA GLN A 39 -2.60 -8.83 5.23
C GLN A 39 -1.54 -7.91 4.63
N LEU A 40 -0.63 -8.50 3.84
CA LEU A 40 0.32 -7.74 3.04
C LEU A 40 -0.36 -7.25 1.76
N VAL A 41 -0.31 -5.95 1.56
CA VAL A 41 -0.92 -5.20 0.46
C VAL A 41 0.19 -4.71 -0.47
N TYR A 42 0.07 -5.02 -1.76
CA TYR A 42 1.04 -4.57 -2.77
C TYR A 42 0.63 -3.21 -3.33
N HIS A 43 1.59 -2.30 -3.49
CA HIS A 43 1.36 -0.98 -4.11
C HIS A 43 0.74 -1.08 -5.52
N PHE A 44 1.12 -2.10 -6.30
CA PHE A 44 0.48 -2.43 -7.57
C PHE A 44 -0.46 -3.63 -7.41
N PRO A 45 -1.78 -3.44 -7.47
CA PRO A 45 -2.72 -4.45 -7.03
C PRO A 45 -3.13 -5.46 -8.10
N ASN A 46 -2.69 -5.38 -9.36
CA ASN A 46 -2.96 -6.44 -10.35
C ASN A 46 -1.68 -7.20 -10.67
N LYS A 47 -1.70 -8.53 -10.61
CA LYS A 47 -0.56 -9.40 -11.00
C LYS A 47 -0.06 -9.12 -12.43
N SER A 48 -0.97 -8.95 -13.38
CA SER A 48 -0.65 -8.62 -14.77
C SER A 48 0.07 -7.28 -14.90
N LYS A 49 -0.42 -6.23 -14.22
CA LYS A 49 0.21 -4.91 -14.18
C LYS A 49 1.57 -4.95 -13.45
N ARG A 50 1.69 -5.69 -12.35
CA ARG A 50 2.97 -5.90 -11.64
C ARG A 50 4.02 -6.53 -12.54
N TRP A 51 3.66 -7.60 -13.24
CA TRP A 51 4.59 -8.27 -14.13
C TRP A 51 4.98 -7.38 -15.31
N LEU A 52 4.01 -6.69 -15.92
CA LEU A 52 4.29 -5.73 -16.98
C LEU A 52 5.23 -4.61 -16.54
N THR A 53 5.00 -4.02 -15.35
CA THR A 53 5.85 -2.97 -14.79
C THR A 53 7.25 -3.50 -14.49
N LEU A 54 7.36 -4.72 -13.93
CA LEU A 54 8.65 -5.36 -13.66
C LEU A 54 9.42 -5.60 -14.97
N THR A 55 8.76 -6.13 -16.00
CA THR A 55 9.37 -6.33 -17.32
C THR A 55 9.83 -5.02 -17.93
N LYS A 56 9.04 -3.95 -17.84
CA LYS A 56 9.43 -2.60 -18.31
C LYS A 56 10.66 -2.08 -17.56
N PHE A 57 10.70 -2.27 -16.24
CA PHE A 57 11.82 -1.83 -15.40
C PHE A 57 13.11 -2.57 -15.75
N VAL A 58 13.04 -3.90 -15.88
CA VAL A 58 14.18 -4.74 -16.30
C VAL A 58 14.64 -4.36 -17.71
N ALA A 59 13.72 -4.16 -18.65
CA ALA A 59 14.04 -3.75 -20.01
C ALA A 59 14.75 -2.39 -20.04
N PHE A 60 14.25 -1.41 -19.28
CA PHE A 60 14.85 -0.07 -19.21
C PHE A 60 16.31 -0.10 -18.73
N PHE A 61 16.59 -0.83 -17.64
CA PHE A 61 17.95 -0.92 -17.12
C PHE A 61 18.87 -1.79 -17.99
N THR A 62 18.35 -2.86 -18.59
CA THR A 62 19.11 -3.67 -19.56
C THR A 62 19.51 -2.82 -20.76
N LEU A 63 18.60 -1.96 -21.24
CA LEU A 63 18.87 -0.98 -22.30
C LEU A 63 19.92 0.04 -21.85
N LEU A 64 19.84 0.59 -20.64
CA LEU A 64 20.87 1.48 -20.10
C LEU A 64 22.25 0.82 -20.05
N SER A 65 22.35 -0.41 -19.53
CA SER A 65 23.60 -1.19 -19.51
C SER A 65 24.15 -1.43 -20.91
N SER A 66 23.28 -1.70 -21.90
CA SER A 66 23.68 -1.82 -23.31
C SER A 66 24.19 -0.50 -23.89
N GLY A 67 23.58 0.64 -23.52
CA GLY A 67 24.04 1.96 -23.94
C GLY A 67 25.41 2.31 -23.37
N PHE A 68 25.66 2.00 -22.09
CA PHE A 68 26.96 2.21 -21.45
C PHE A 68 28.07 1.37 -22.08
N THR A 69 27.80 0.11 -22.38
CA THR A 69 28.77 -0.77 -23.06
C THR A 69 29.05 -0.31 -24.49
N MET A 70 28.02 0.14 -25.21
CA MET A 70 28.17 0.70 -26.55
C MET A 70 29.03 1.98 -26.56
N ILE A 71 28.88 2.87 -25.57
CA ILE A 71 29.75 4.05 -25.41
C ILE A 71 31.19 3.63 -25.08
N TYR A 72 31.38 2.65 -24.20
CA TYR A 72 32.69 2.14 -23.82
C TYR A 72 33.47 1.56 -25.01
N TYR A 73 32.79 0.84 -25.91
CA TYR A 73 33.38 0.31 -27.15
C TYR A 73 33.37 1.31 -28.32
N GLY A 74 33.08 2.58 -28.07
CA GLY A 74 33.18 3.65 -29.08
C GLY A 74 32.08 3.60 -30.16
N GLY A 75 30.93 2.99 -29.87
CA GLY A 75 29.80 2.90 -30.79
C GLY A 75 29.85 1.72 -31.79
N ASP A 76 30.88 0.87 -31.73
CA ASP A 76 30.99 -0.31 -32.59
C ASP A 76 30.05 -1.43 -32.10
N LEU A 77 28.95 -1.61 -32.83
CA LEU A 77 27.93 -2.64 -32.55
C LEU A 77 28.51 -4.06 -32.57
N SER A 78 29.38 -4.37 -33.54
CA SER A 78 29.93 -5.71 -33.69
C SER A 78 30.81 -6.05 -32.49
N LYS A 79 31.67 -5.12 -32.11
CA LYS A 79 32.57 -5.29 -30.96
C LYS A 79 31.81 -5.35 -29.65
N THR A 80 30.81 -4.48 -29.48
CA THR A 80 29.98 -4.45 -28.27
C THR A 80 29.31 -5.81 -28.02
N PHE A 81 28.71 -6.43 -29.04
CA PHE A 81 28.00 -7.71 -28.86
C PHE A 81 28.89 -8.96 -28.94
N SER A 82 30.11 -8.87 -29.47
CA SER A 82 31.06 -9.99 -29.46
C SER A 82 31.80 -10.18 -28.14
N GLU A 83 31.82 -9.15 -27.29
CA GLU A 83 32.61 -9.14 -26.06
C GLU A 83 31.86 -9.80 -24.89
N THR A 84 32.51 -10.77 -24.25
CA THR A 84 31.95 -11.52 -23.11
C THR A 84 31.56 -10.60 -21.94
N MET A 85 32.33 -9.53 -21.71
CA MET A 85 32.06 -8.57 -20.64
C MET A 85 30.74 -7.81 -20.83
N THR A 86 30.31 -7.57 -22.07
CA THR A 86 29.02 -6.94 -22.35
C THR A 86 27.86 -7.80 -21.84
N TRP A 87 27.91 -9.10 -22.12
CA TRP A 87 26.87 -10.05 -21.70
C TRP A 87 26.85 -10.23 -20.18
N VAL A 88 28.01 -10.25 -19.54
CA VAL A 88 28.13 -10.29 -18.07
C VAL A 88 27.52 -9.04 -17.44
N LEU A 89 27.84 -7.84 -17.96
CA LEU A 89 27.28 -6.58 -17.46
C LEU A 89 25.77 -6.46 -17.69
N MET A 90 25.27 -6.91 -18.84
CA MET A 90 23.83 -6.97 -19.11
C MET A 90 23.10 -7.93 -18.17
N PHE A 91 23.68 -9.11 -17.91
CA PHE A 91 23.11 -10.10 -16.99
C PHE A 91 23.07 -9.56 -15.55
N ILE A 92 24.16 -8.94 -15.08
CA ILE A 92 24.21 -8.29 -13.77
C ILE A 92 23.19 -7.15 -13.71
N GLY A 93 23.11 -6.31 -14.74
CA GLY A 93 22.11 -5.26 -14.88
C GLY A 93 20.70 -5.81 -14.72
N ALA A 94 20.34 -6.84 -15.49
CA ALA A 94 19.03 -7.47 -15.42
C ALA A 94 18.70 -8.04 -14.02
N ILE A 95 19.66 -8.69 -13.35
CA ILE A 95 19.47 -9.21 -11.99
C ILE A 95 19.26 -8.07 -10.99
N VAL A 96 20.10 -7.04 -11.03
CA VAL A 96 20.00 -5.89 -10.14
C VAL A 96 18.65 -5.18 -10.35
N SER A 97 18.18 -5.06 -11.59
CA SER A 97 16.90 -4.46 -11.92
C SER A 97 15.71 -5.31 -11.56
N LEU A 98 15.81 -6.64 -11.68
CA LEU A 98 14.81 -7.56 -11.14
C LEU A 98 14.72 -7.41 -9.62
N PHE A 99 15.87 -7.34 -8.95
CA PHE A 99 15.94 -7.17 -7.51
C PHE A 99 15.34 -5.82 -7.08
N ILE A 100 15.86 -4.70 -7.57
CA ILE A 100 15.37 -3.34 -7.24
C ILE A 100 13.92 -3.14 -7.69
N GLY A 101 13.57 -3.60 -8.89
CA GLY A 101 12.21 -3.53 -9.43
C GLY A 101 11.23 -4.37 -8.61
N SER A 102 11.63 -5.55 -8.15
CA SER A 102 10.80 -6.35 -7.23
C SER A 102 10.67 -5.67 -5.87
N MET A 103 11.71 -5.01 -5.36
CA MET A 103 11.61 -4.30 -4.09
C MET A 103 10.68 -3.08 -4.17
N SER A 104 10.69 -2.35 -5.29
CA SER A 104 9.87 -1.14 -5.47
C SER A 104 8.42 -1.44 -5.88
N ILE A 105 8.20 -2.45 -6.74
CA ILE A 105 6.87 -2.86 -7.19
C ILE A 105 6.12 -3.61 -6.08
N TYR A 106 6.87 -4.30 -5.22
CA TYR A 106 6.37 -4.95 -4.03
C TYR A 106 6.77 -4.13 -2.79
N HIS A 107 6.64 -2.80 -2.82
CA HIS A 107 6.47 -2.09 -1.56
C HIS A 107 5.18 -2.62 -0.93
N HIS A 108 5.36 -3.27 0.22
CA HIS A 108 4.27 -3.87 0.96
C HIS A 108 3.80 -2.83 1.96
N ASN A 109 2.52 -2.58 2.01
CA ASN A 109 1.90 -2.08 3.23
C ASN A 109 1.33 -3.29 3.96
N ARG A 110 1.48 -3.37 5.27
CA ARG A 110 0.74 -4.34 6.07
C ARG A 110 -0.50 -3.63 6.58
N GLN A 111 -1.65 -4.17 6.21
CA GLN A 111 -2.93 -3.76 6.74
C GLN A 111 -3.28 -4.70 7.88
N HIS A 112 -3.46 -4.13 9.06
CA HIS A 112 -3.97 -4.79 10.25
C HIS A 112 -5.41 -4.31 10.49
N CYS A 113 -6.34 -5.25 10.55
CA CYS A 113 -7.75 -4.98 10.76
C CYS A 113 -8.23 -5.64 12.05
N ILE A 114 -9.00 -4.91 12.85
CA ILE A 114 -9.67 -5.40 14.06
C ILE A 114 -11.15 -5.09 13.91
N LEU A 115 -11.98 -6.12 13.76
CA LEU A 115 -13.43 -5.99 13.63
C LEU A 115 -14.12 -6.54 14.87
N SER A 116 -15.11 -5.82 15.37
CA SER A 116 -15.95 -6.21 16.50
C SER A 116 -17.40 -5.76 16.27
N GLN A 117 -18.31 -6.16 17.16
CA GLN A 117 -19.70 -5.68 17.12
C GLN A 117 -19.83 -4.15 17.29
N TYR A 118 -18.82 -3.51 17.88
CA TYR A 118 -18.81 -2.07 18.09
C TYR A 118 -18.28 -1.28 16.88
N GLY A 119 -17.52 -1.93 15.99
CA GLY A 119 -16.90 -1.25 14.86
C GLY A 119 -15.61 -1.87 14.36
N LEU A 120 -14.93 -1.14 13.50
CA LEU A 120 -13.74 -1.54 12.76
C LEU A 120 -12.57 -0.59 13.04
N ILE A 121 -11.42 -1.14 13.38
CA ILE A 121 -10.13 -0.43 13.39
C ILE A 121 -9.29 -0.96 12.23
N THR A 122 -8.75 -0.04 11.43
CA THR A 122 -7.79 -0.34 10.36
C THR A 122 -6.49 0.39 10.63
N LYS A 123 -5.37 -0.33 10.59
CA LYS A 123 -4.02 0.23 10.72
C LYS A 123 -3.22 -0.19 9.50
N GLU A 124 -2.71 0.77 8.75
CA GLU A 124 -1.82 0.51 7.62
C GLU A 124 -0.43 1.02 7.95
N HIS A 125 0.58 0.17 7.76
CA HIS A 125 1.98 0.51 7.99
C HIS A 125 2.84 0.04 6.82
N VAL A 126 3.93 0.77 6.55
CA VAL A 126 4.92 0.34 5.56
C VAL A 126 5.58 -0.93 6.08
N TYR A 127 5.46 -2.02 5.33
CA TYR A 127 6.10 -3.29 5.63
C TYR A 127 7.38 -3.44 4.82
N SER A 128 8.50 -3.64 5.52
CA SER A 128 9.78 -3.99 4.91
C SER A 128 10.12 -5.43 5.26
N PRO A 129 10.04 -6.38 4.31
CA PRO A 129 10.35 -7.77 4.62
C PRO A 129 11.78 -7.91 5.15
N ASP A 130 11.97 -8.70 6.20
CA ASP A 130 13.29 -8.91 6.84
C ASP A 130 14.40 -9.27 5.86
N LEU A 131 14.08 -10.15 4.90
CA LEU A 131 15.02 -10.59 3.87
C LEU A 131 15.35 -9.45 2.89
N ALA A 132 14.34 -8.71 2.47
CA ALA A 132 14.44 -7.53 1.62
C ALA A 132 15.31 -6.44 2.28
N ASN A 133 15.07 -6.18 3.56
CA ASN A 133 15.83 -5.21 4.35
C ASN A 133 17.28 -5.68 4.56
N LYS A 134 17.51 -6.96 4.88
CA LYS A 134 18.86 -7.55 5.00
C LYS A 134 19.64 -7.52 3.70
N VAL A 135 19.00 -7.84 2.57
CA VAL A 135 19.67 -7.82 1.25
C VAL A 135 19.89 -6.38 0.79
N GLY A 136 18.92 -5.49 0.97
CA GLY A 136 19.07 -4.05 0.73
C GLY A 136 20.24 -3.47 1.52
N LYS A 137 20.35 -3.78 2.82
CA LYS A 137 21.49 -3.40 3.67
C LYS A 137 22.82 -3.96 3.17
N LYS A 138 22.86 -5.21 2.70
CA LYS A 138 24.07 -5.81 2.12
C LYS A 138 24.50 -5.16 0.81
N ILE A 139 23.54 -4.88 -0.09
CA ILE A 139 23.80 -4.17 -1.35
C ILE A 139 24.29 -2.76 -1.06
N LEU A 140 23.68 -2.06 -0.10
CA LEU A 140 24.13 -0.74 0.34
C LEU A 140 25.53 -0.77 0.93
N ALA A 141 25.83 -1.75 1.78
CA ALA A 141 27.16 -1.91 2.35
C ALA A 141 28.20 -2.17 1.25
N ALA A 142 27.87 -3.01 0.26
CA ALA A 142 28.72 -3.24 -0.89
C ALA A 142 28.93 -1.96 -1.74
N LEU A 143 27.86 -1.19 -1.98
CA LEU A 143 27.92 0.10 -2.68
C LEU A 143 28.73 1.14 -1.90
N ALA A 144 28.62 1.18 -0.57
CA ALA A 144 29.42 2.07 0.27
C ALA A 144 30.91 1.73 0.20
N ILE A 145 31.25 0.43 0.25
CA ILE A 145 32.63 -0.05 0.08
C ILE A 145 33.15 0.29 -1.33
N LEU A 146 32.33 0.08 -2.38
CA LEU A 146 32.68 0.44 -3.75
C LEU A 146 32.90 1.95 -3.91
N THR A 147 32.05 2.78 -3.29
CA THR A 147 32.18 4.24 -3.32
C THR A 147 33.49 4.68 -2.64
N VAL A 148 33.82 4.10 -1.48
CA VAL A 148 35.10 4.35 -0.80
C VAL A 148 36.28 3.93 -1.68
N LEU A 149 36.25 2.73 -2.26
CA LEU A 149 37.28 2.26 -3.20
C LEU A 149 37.41 3.16 -4.43
N THR A 150 36.29 3.64 -4.96
CA THR A 150 36.27 4.55 -6.13
C THR A 150 36.93 5.88 -5.79
N ILE A 151 36.74 6.41 -4.58
CA ILE A 151 37.43 7.61 -4.09
C ILE A 151 38.95 7.36 -4.00
N PHE A 152 39.38 6.17 -3.55
CA PHE A 152 40.80 5.81 -3.49
C PHE A 152 41.44 5.64 -4.87
N ILE A 153 40.69 5.13 -5.86
CA ILE A 153 41.20 4.82 -7.21
C ILE A 153 41.12 6.02 -8.16
N VAL A 154 40.00 6.76 -8.14
CA VAL A 154 39.70 7.86 -9.08
C VAL A 154 40.04 9.24 -8.49
N GLY A 155 40.15 9.33 -7.16
CA GLY A 155 40.52 10.54 -6.44
C GLY A 155 39.33 11.32 -5.85
N PRO A 156 39.60 12.43 -5.14
CA PRO A 156 38.62 13.14 -4.30
C PRO A 156 37.43 13.74 -5.06
N THR A 157 37.56 13.96 -6.37
CA THR A 157 36.49 14.52 -7.21
C THR A 157 35.28 13.59 -7.34
N ALA A 158 35.44 12.29 -7.08
CA ALA A 158 34.34 11.32 -7.05
C ALA A 158 33.39 11.48 -5.85
N LEU A 159 33.79 12.21 -4.79
CA LEU A 159 32.97 12.43 -3.60
C LEU A 159 31.68 13.22 -3.87
N ILE A 160 31.73 14.16 -4.82
CA ILE A 160 30.66 15.15 -5.01
C ILE A 160 29.38 14.50 -5.59
N GLY A 161 29.47 13.30 -6.18
CA GLY A 161 28.33 12.53 -6.68
C GLY A 161 28.07 11.23 -5.90
N ALA A 162 29.05 10.32 -5.88
CA ALA A 162 28.86 8.97 -5.34
C ALA A 162 28.80 8.93 -3.80
N GLY A 163 29.58 9.80 -3.14
CA GLY A 163 29.63 9.90 -1.67
C GLY A 163 28.34 10.43 -1.07
N GLY A 164 27.74 11.46 -1.70
CA GLY A 164 26.46 12.04 -1.26
C GLY A 164 25.30 11.03 -1.33
N LEU A 165 25.16 10.34 -2.46
CA LEU A 165 24.16 9.29 -2.61
C LEU A 165 24.40 8.14 -1.62
N GLY A 166 25.62 7.63 -1.51
CA GLY A 166 25.95 6.51 -0.61
C GLY A 166 25.59 6.78 0.85
N VAL A 167 25.87 7.99 1.36
CA VAL A 167 25.55 8.37 2.74
C VAL A 167 24.05 8.56 2.96
N THR A 168 23.33 9.21 2.02
CA THR A 168 21.87 9.39 2.11
C THR A 168 21.14 8.05 2.12
N TRP A 169 21.56 7.11 1.27
CA TRP A 169 20.98 5.77 1.27
C TRP A 169 21.30 5.01 2.56
N LEU A 170 22.52 5.13 3.10
CA LEU A 170 22.93 4.47 4.33
C LEU A 170 22.14 4.98 5.54
N VAL A 171 21.89 6.29 5.60
CA VAL A 171 20.98 6.90 6.60
C VAL A 171 19.55 6.36 6.44
N LEU A 172 19.00 6.31 5.22
CA LEU A 172 17.68 5.75 4.97
C LEU A 172 17.58 4.25 5.34
N SER A 173 18.64 3.47 5.17
CA SER A 173 18.65 2.04 5.53
C SER A 173 18.69 1.77 7.04
N LEU A 174 19.02 2.79 7.83
CA LEU A 174 18.99 2.76 9.29
C LEU A 174 17.63 3.22 9.85
N VAL A 175 16.77 3.81 9.03
CA VAL A 175 15.41 4.21 9.42
C VAL A 175 14.54 2.96 9.47
N ASP A 176 13.92 2.74 10.63
CA ASP A 176 12.90 1.73 10.81
C ASP A 176 11.60 2.20 10.14
N PHE A 177 11.45 1.90 8.85
CA PHE A 177 10.31 2.34 8.05
C PHE A 177 8.96 1.83 8.58
N GLU A 178 8.94 0.78 9.42
CA GLU A 178 7.70 0.32 10.06
C GLU A 178 7.08 1.40 10.96
N LYS A 179 7.89 2.35 11.45
CA LYS A 179 7.44 3.47 12.28
C LYS A 179 6.97 4.69 11.49
N PHE A 180 7.23 4.74 10.19
CA PHE A 180 6.91 5.88 9.33
C PHE A 180 5.79 5.51 8.35
N GLY A 181 4.63 6.16 8.47
CA GLY A 181 3.48 5.94 7.58
C GLY A 181 2.32 5.16 8.19
N LEU A 182 2.08 5.35 9.49
CA LEU A 182 0.94 4.77 10.19
C LEU A 182 -0.33 5.55 9.84
N THR A 183 -1.16 4.99 8.96
CA THR A 183 -2.55 5.44 8.81
C THR A 183 -3.39 4.60 9.74
N GLN A 184 -4.08 5.23 10.70
CA GLN A 184 -5.01 4.51 11.59
C GLN A 184 -6.39 5.12 11.49
N ARG A 185 -7.38 4.25 11.30
CA ARG A 185 -8.78 4.61 11.10
C ARG A 185 -9.66 3.80 12.02
N ILE A 186 -10.71 4.44 12.52
CA ILE A 186 -11.72 3.80 13.36
C ILE A 186 -13.11 4.24 12.92
N SER A 187 -14.04 3.29 12.83
CA SER A 187 -15.45 3.54 12.53
C SER A 187 -16.36 2.70 13.39
N SER A 188 -17.57 3.20 13.66
CA SER A 188 -18.63 2.37 14.21
C SER A 188 -19.10 1.34 13.18
N ILE A 189 -19.73 0.27 13.65
CA ILE A 189 -20.38 -0.68 12.75
C ILE A 189 -21.54 -0.01 11.99
N GLU A 190 -22.29 0.86 12.68
CA GLU A 190 -23.44 1.60 12.14
C GLU A 190 -23.05 2.64 11.08
N ASP A 191 -21.75 2.99 11.01
CA ASP A 191 -21.24 3.96 10.05
C ASP A 191 -20.95 3.32 8.67
N ILE A 192 -21.14 2.00 8.52
CA ILE A 192 -20.90 1.27 7.27
C ILE A 192 -22.14 1.35 6.37
N LEU A 193 -21.95 1.91 5.18
CA LEU A 193 -23.05 2.26 4.27
C LEU A 193 -23.13 1.32 3.08
N PHE A 194 -21.98 0.89 2.54
CA PHE A 194 -21.93 0.14 1.30
C PHE A 194 -20.67 -0.72 1.22
N VAL A 195 -20.77 -1.90 0.60
CA VAL A 195 -19.66 -2.84 0.36
C VAL A 195 -19.46 -3.04 -1.14
N ARG A 196 -18.28 -2.73 -1.67
CA ARG A 196 -17.92 -3.05 -3.06
C ARG A 196 -16.93 -4.19 -3.11
N VAL A 197 -17.36 -5.33 -3.64
CA VAL A 197 -16.54 -6.52 -3.82
C VAL A 197 -15.64 -6.37 -5.05
N HIS A 198 -14.37 -6.71 -4.92
CA HIS A 198 -13.46 -6.72 -6.07
C HIS A 198 -13.84 -7.82 -7.07
N ASP A 199 -13.72 -7.52 -8.36
CA ASP A 199 -13.83 -8.53 -9.42
C ASP A 199 -12.48 -9.25 -9.57
N ASP A 200 -12.45 -10.49 -9.09
CA ASP A 200 -11.24 -11.35 -8.99
C ASP A 200 -10.84 -12.00 -10.33
N SER A 201 -11.42 -11.60 -11.46
CA SER A 201 -11.19 -12.22 -12.78
C SER A 201 -9.71 -12.33 -13.18
N ASP A 202 -8.89 -11.37 -12.73
CA ASP A 202 -7.45 -11.30 -13.02
C ASP A 202 -6.56 -11.76 -11.85
N GLU A 203 -7.09 -11.87 -10.63
CA GLU A 203 -6.32 -12.25 -9.44
C GLU A 203 -7.20 -12.83 -8.31
N PRO A 204 -6.83 -13.98 -7.70
CA PRO A 204 -7.62 -14.63 -6.64
C PRO A 204 -7.40 -13.97 -5.26
N ARG A 205 -7.28 -12.64 -5.20
CA ARG A 205 -7.11 -11.92 -3.93
C ARG A 205 -8.45 -11.45 -3.44
N ASP A 206 -8.81 -11.95 -2.28
CA ASP A 206 -9.98 -11.55 -1.52
C ASP A 206 -9.81 -10.13 -0.98
N ASN A 207 -10.45 -9.16 -1.65
CA ASN A 207 -10.54 -7.80 -1.16
C ASN A 207 -11.89 -7.16 -1.50
N PHE A 208 -12.24 -6.15 -0.72
CA PHE A 208 -13.45 -5.36 -0.89
C PHE A 208 -13.20 -3.95 -0.39
N ARG A 209 -14.04 -3.02 -0.81
CA ARG A 209 -14.03 -1.65 -0.35
C ARG A 209 -15.24 -1.40 0.53
N LEU A 210 -14.99 -0.96 1.74
CA LEU A 210 -16.01 -0.44 2.64
C LEU A 210 -16.22 1.03 2.35
N TYR A 211 -17.46 1.44 2.17
CA TYR A 211 -17.85 2.83 2.22
C TYR A 211 -18.45 3.12 3.60
N HIS A 212 -17.78 3.95 4.38
CA HIS A 212 -18.14 4.19 5.77
C HIS A 212 -17.62 5.54 6.27
N SER A 213 -18.21 6.08 7.34
CA SER A 213 -17.61 7.19 8.08
C SER A 213 -16.48 6.67 8.97
N PHE A 214 -15.33 7.33 8.99
CA PHE A 214 -14.27 7.01 9.93
C PHE A 214 -13.59 8.25 10.52
N TYR A 215 -12.90 8.04 11.62
CA TYR A 215 -11.99 8.98 12.27
C TYR A 215 -10.56 8.54 12.06
N SER A 216 -9.70 9.47 11.65
CA SER A 216 -8.26 9.26 11.67
C SER A 216 -7.73 9.47 13.08
N PHE A 217 -6.88 8.56 13.54
CA PHE A 217 -6.25 8.66 14.85
C PHE A 217 -4.77 8.27 14.84
N HIS A 218 -4.06 8.66 15.88
CA HIS A 218 -2.67 8.31 16.14
C HIS A 218 -2.52 7.72 17.55
N GLU A 219 -2.08 6.47 17.64
CA GLU A 219 -1.72 5.77 18.87
C GLU A 219 -0.24 6.00 19.17
N HIS A 220 0.04 6.68 20.28
CA HIS A 220 1.41 6.93 20.77
C HIS A 220 1.90 5.78 21.67
N ASP A 221 3.21 5.73 21.96
CA ASP A 221 3.90 4.65 22.71
C ASP A 221 3.34 4.37 24.14
N HIS A 222 2.42 5.20 24.64
CA HIS A 222 1.72 5.04 25.92
C HIS A 222 0.21 4.77 25.79
N GLY A 223 -0.27 4.46 24.58
CA GLY A 223 -1.69 4.23 24.30
C GLY A 223 -2.52 5.52 24.28
N GLU A 224 -1.88 6.68 24.27
CA GLU A 224 -2.56 7.96 24.06
C GLU A 224 -3.03 8.06 22.61
N ILE A 225 -4.29 8.47 22.44
CA ILE A 225 -4.92 8.61 21.12
C ILE A 225 -5.10 10.08 20.79
N GLU A 226 -4.46 10.52 19.73
CA GLU A 226 -4.68 11.83 19.11
C GLU A 226 -5.60 11.68 17.90
N THR A 227 -6.55 12.60 17.72
CA THR A 227 -7.51 12.56 16.60
C THR A 227 -7.31 13.78 15.73
N ASP A 228 -7.05 13.55 14.45
CA ASP A 228 -6.65 14.63 13.54
C ASP A 228 -7.81 15.22 12.74
N GLU A 229 -8.82 14.45 12.34
CA GLU A 229 -10.06 14.96 11.71
C GLU A 229 -11.05 13.82 11.41
N GLN A 230 -12.34 14.17 11.22
CA GLN A 230 -13.38 13.25 10.74
C GLN A 230 -13.60 13.49 9.24
N ILE A 231 -12.91 12.74 8.38
CA ILE A 231 -13.26 12.69 6.96
C ILE A 231 -12.78 11.35 6.35
N CYS A 232 -13.70 10.55 5.79
CA CYS A 232 -13.75 10.15 4.37
C CYS A 232 -14.49 8.82 4.15
N PHE A 233 -14.96 8.61 2.92
CA PHE A 233 -16.06 7.70 2.58
C PHE A 233 -15.65 6.29 2.13
N TYR A 234 -14.37 5.91 2.13
CA TYR A 234 -14.03 4.51 1.88
C TYR A 234 -12.69 4.04 2.46
N THR A 235 -12.62 2.73 2.73
CA THR A 235 -11.41 2.00 3.10
C THR A 235 -11.36 0.70 2.30
N ASP A 236 -10.23 0.45 1.62
CA ASP A 236 -9.97 -0.83 0.97
C ASP A 236 -9.54 -1.85 2.03
N ILE A 237 -10.25 -2.98 2.12
CA ILE A 237 -9.99 -4.07 3.05
C ILE A 237 -9.44 -5.26 2.30
N PHE A 238 -8.27 -5.73 2.73
CA PHE A 238 -7.58 -6.88 2.18
C PHE A 238 -7.72 -8.07 3.13
N CYS A 239 -8.08 -9.22 2.57
CA CYS A 239 -8.33 -10.45 3.31
C CYS A 239 -7.39 -11.57 2.85
N GLN A 240 -7.39 -12.66 3.61
CA GLN A 240 -6.77 -13.90 3.16
C GLN A 240 -7.65 -14.52 2.06
N ALA A 241 -7.02 -15.25 1.14
CA ALA A 241 -7.74 -15.88 0.04
C ALA A 241 -8.81 -16.86 0.58
N GLY A 242 -10.04 -16.72 0.09
CA GLY A 242 -11.22 -17.47 0.53
C GLY A 242 -11.90 -16.96 1.81
N THR A 243 -11.46 -15.85 2.41
CA THR A 243 -12.05 -15.33 3.65
C THR A 243 -12.84 -14.03 3.48
N ARG A 244 -12.92 -13.43 2.27
CA ARG A 244 -13.65 -12.18 2.02
C ARG A 244 -15.10 -12.28 2.48
N ASP A 245 -15.79 -13.31 1.97
CA ASP A 245 -17.23 -13.44 2.17
C ASP A 245 -17.53 -13.71 3.65
N GLU A 246 -16.69 -14.46 4.37
CA GLU A 246 -16.80 -14.64 5.82
C GLU A 246 -16.67 -13.31 6.59
N VAL A 247 -15.73 -12.44 6.19
CA VAL A 247 -15.55 -11.12 6.82
C VAL A 247 -16.77 -10.23 6.55
N ILE A 248 -17.28 -10.22 5.31
CA ILE A 248 -18.49 -9.45 4.94
C ILE A 248 -19.70 -9.96 5.73
N ASP A 249 -19.89 -11.27 5.83
CA ASP A 249 -20.99 -11.89 6.58
C ASP A 249 -20.93 -11.53 8.08
N LYS A 250 -19.72 -11.45 8.65
CA LYS A 250 -19.53 -10.97 10.03
C LYS A 250 -19.88 -9.49 10.18
N ILE A 251 -19.54 -8.65 9.21
CA ILE A 251 -19.92 -7.24 9.21
C ILE A 251 -21.45 -7.13 9.17
N GLU A 252 -22.14 -7.83 8.26
CA GLU A 252 -23.61 -7.84 8.18
C GLU A 252 -24.25 -8.35 9.47
N THR A 253 -23.68 -9.40 10.09
CA THR A 253 -24.14 -9.94 11.38
C THR A 253 -24.04 -8.90 12.49
N PHE A 254 -22.92 -8.19 12.59
CA PHE A 254 -22.73 -7.13 13.59
C PHE A 254 -23.55 -5.88 13.30
N HIS A 255 -23.78 -5.56 12.02
CA HIS A 255 -24.62 -4.45 11.58
C HIS A 255 -26.11 -4.70 11.85
N GLY A 256 -26.52 -5.96 11.96
CA GLY A 256 -27.90 -6.36 12.24
C GLY A 256 -28.84 -6.28 11.04
N HIS A 257 -28.34 -5.93 9.85
CA HIS A 257 -29.08 -5.98 8.59
C HIS A 257 -28.13 -6.13 7.38
N GLU A 258 -28.69 -6.52 6.24
CA GLU A 258 -27.95 -6.61 4.98
C GLU A 258 -27.46 -5.23 4.54
N ILE A 259 -26.22 -5.16 4.08
CA ILE A 259 -25.57 -3.92 3.61
C ILE A 259 -25.60 -3.93 2.08
N SER A 260 -25.91 -2.78 1.47
CA SER A 260 -25.87 -2.62 0.01
C SER A 260 -24.51 -3.04 -0.55
N LYS A 261 -24.49 -3.89 -1.59
CA LYS A 261 -23.25 -4.36 -2.21
C LYS A 261 -23.28 -4.46 -3.73
N ASP A 262 -22.14 -4.20 -4.36
CA ASP A 262 -21.88 -4.43 -5.79
C ASP A 262 -20.55 -5.16 -6.03
N THR A 263 -20.31 -5.59 -7.27
CA THR A 263 -19.04 -6.19 -7.70
C THR A 263 -18.43 -5.34 -8.80
N LYS A 264 -17.19 -4.87 -8.61
CA LYS A 264 -16.48 -4.03 -9.59
C LYS A 264 -14.97 -4.14 -9.42
N ASN A 265 -14.24 -4.02 -10.52
CA ASN A 265 -12.79 -3.96 -10.47
C ASN A 265 -12.31 -2.66 -9.79
N LEU A 266 -11.97 -2.75 -8.50
CA LEU A 266 -11.44 -1.65 -7.67
C LEU A 266 -10.19 -0.96 -8.23
N PHE A 267 -9.44 -1.60 -9.14
CA PHE A 267 -8.13 -1.15 -9.61
C PHE A 267 -8.10 -0.77 -11.08
N ASP A 268 -9.26 -0.69 -11.71
CA ASP A 268 -9.40 -0.13 -13.04
C ASP A 268 -9.70 1.37 -12.95
N SER A 269 -8.70 2.19 -13.30
CA SER A 269 -8.77 3.65 -13.23
C SER A 269 -9.83 4.27 -14.15
N LYS A 270 -10.34 3.51 -15.13
CA LYS A 270 -11.42 3.97 -16.03
C LYS A 270 -12.82 3.81 -15.43
N ASN A 271 -12.92 3.03 -14.35
CA ASN A 271 -14.18 2.57 -13.77
C ASN A 271 -14.33 3.08 -12.31
N TYR A 272 -13.56 4.10 -11.93
CA TYR A 272 -13.56 4.67 -10.59
C TYR A 272 -14.76 5.62 -10.38
N ASP A 273 -15.97 5.06 -10.39
CA ASP A 273 -17.19 5.78 -10.03
C ASP A 273 -17.66 5.30 -8.66
N GLU A 274 -17.86 6.23 -7.73
CA GLU A 274 -18.51 5.96 -6.45
C GLU A 274 -19.93 5.41 -6.68
N PRO A 275 -20.43 4.51 -5.81
CA PRO A 275 -21.83 4.09 -5.88
C PRO A 275 -22.75 5.33 -5.87
N GLN A 276 -23.82 5.30 -6.66
CA GLN A 276 -24.76 6.42 -6.75
C GLN A 276 -25.28 6.85 -5.37
N GLU A 277 -25.59 5.88 -4.51
CA GLU A 277 -26.03 6.09 -3.12
C GLU A 277 -25.05 6.94 -2.31
N ILE A 278 -23.74 6.68 -2.46
CA ILE A 278 -22.70 7.44 -1.78
C ILE A 278 -22.53 8.83 -2.42
N SER A 279 -22.58 8.93 -3.75
CA SER A 279 -22.46 10.21 -4.47
C SER A 279 -23.61 11.17 -4.12
N GLU A 280 -24.84 10.65 -4.01
CA GLU A 280 -26.01 11.41 -3.57
C GLU A 280 -25.88 11.87 -2.12
N LEU A 281 -25.40 11.00 -1.23
CA LEU A 281 -25.13 11.34 0.16
C LEU A 281 -24.08 12.46 0.28
N MET A 282 -22.98 12.37 -0.46
CA MET A 282 -21.93 13.40 -0.46
C MET A 282 -22.44 14.75 -0.98
N ARG A 283 -23.27 14.75 -2.03
CA ARG A 283 -23.90 15.98 -2.53
C ARG A 283 -24.78 16.65 -1.48
N LYS A 284 -25.59 15.86 -0.76
CA LYS A 284 -26.43 16.36 0.35
C LYS A 284 -25.58 16.96 1.48
N LEU A 285 -24.49 16.29 1.87
CA LEU A 285 -23.61 16.75 2.96
C LEU A 285 -22.83 18.02 2.61
N ASN A 286 -22.42 18.17 1.37
CA ASN A 286 -21.66 19.33 0.90
C ASN A 286 -22.55 20.53 0.50
N GLY A 287 -23.87 20.43 0.67
CA GLY A 287 -24.81 21.51 0.36
C GLY A 287 -24.92 21.87 -1.13
N VAL A 288 -24.49 20.97 -2.01
CA VAL A 288 -24.59 21.15 -3.46
C VAL A 288 -25.90 20.50 -3.92
N ILE A 289 -26.96 21.30 -3.93
CA ILE A 289 -28.27 20.96 -4.52
C ILE A 289 -28.16 21.03 -6.04
#